data_AF-A0AAC9HGV0-F1
#
_entry.id   AF-A0AAC9HGV0-F1
#
_cell.length_a   1.000
_cell.length_b   1.000
_cell.length_c   1.000
_cell.angle_alpha   90.00
_cell.angle_beta   90.00
_cell.angle_gamma   90.00
#
_symmetry.space_group_name_H-M   'P 1'
#
loop_
_entity.id
_entity.type
_entity.pdbx_description
1 polymer ?
#
loop_
_entity_poly.entity_id
_entity_poly.type
_entity_poly.pdbx_seq_one_letter_code
_entity_poly.pdbx_strand_id
1 'polypeptide(L)'
;MSVCITNLHLSRSLGTIMIEEVLKQVNYAEALAYWYLRLNGFFLIENFVLHRFDQENKSGSADADLLGIRLPHVYETVGGQKQDWDYERFKSWDIDLSKDYLGVIVEVKSGQNFDKEELLKAFNHKRLVSAIKRCGMFPRSKAAEIANQLKESSSIRQNQWTIMKLAVLGKNIEGPWNVLDIREAEQFVINRIKAYSYIKCRDRLYFPDLLIQYIAWKCGLNV
;
A
#
# COMPACT_ATOMS: atom_id res chain seq x y z
N MET A 1 36.87 11.96 -42.03
CA MET A 1 35.45 11.57 -42.19
C MET A 1 35.21 10.32 -41.34
N SER A 2 34.12 10.32 -40.57
CA SER A 2 33.59 9.20 -39.79
C SER A 2 34.20 8.91 -38.40
N VAL A 3 33.61 9.51 -37.38
CA VAL A 3 33.46 8.94 -36.03
C VAL A 3 32.00 9.17 -35.64
N CYS A 4 31.26 8.09 -35.36
CA CYS A 4 30.20 8.01 -34.33
C CYS A 4 29.21 6.88 -34.64
N ILE A 5 29.49 5.66 -34.15
CA ILE A 5 28.44 4.71 -33.77
C ILE A 5 28.97 3.90 -32.57
N THR A 6 28.94 4.44 -31.36
CA THR A 6 29.25 3.66 -30.13
C THR A 6 28.64 4.22 -28.84
N ASN A 7 27.55 5.00 -28.88
CA ASN A 7 26.98 5.59 -27.64
C ASN A 7 25.53 5.23 -27.30
N LEU A 8 24.93 4.23 -27.97
CA LEU A 8 23.51 3.87 -27.75
C LEU A 8 23.26 2.64 -26.85
N HIS A 9 24.30 1.93 -26.38
CA HIS A 9 24.13 0.76 -25.51
C HIS A 9 24.54 0.98 -24.05
N LEU A 10 25.50 1.86 -23.74
CA LEU A 10 25.88 2.14 -22.35
C LEU A 10 24.88 3.02 -21.58
N SER A 11 24.12 3.89 -22.26
CA SER A 11 23.14 4.75 -21.57
C SER A 11 21.92 3.98 -21.03
N ARG A 12 21.58 2.84 -21.66
CA ARG A 12 20.48 1.97 -21.20
C ARG A 12 20.81 1.24 -19.90
N SER A 13 22.06 0.77 -19.73
CA SER A 13 22.43 0.05 -18.49
C SER A 13 22.60 1.01 -17.31
N LEU A 14 23.21 2.17 -17.52
CA LEU A 14 23.39 3.19 -16.48
C LEU A 14 22.05 3.78 -16.00
N GLY A 15 21.10 4.04 -16.91
CA GLY A 15 19.76 4.49 -16.53
C GLY A 15 18.98 3.45 -15.72
N THR A 16 19.16 2.16 -16.03
CA THR A 16 18.52 1.06 -15.28
C THR A 16 19.11 0.95 -13.87
N ILE A 17 20.43 1.04 -13.73
CA ILE A 17 21.13 0.97 -12.44
C ILE A 17 20.77 2.16 -11.54
N MET A 18 20.70 3.38 -12.10
CA MET A 18 20.33 4.57 -11.35
C MET A 18 18.86 4.54 -10.89
N ILE A 19 17.95 4.00 -11.71
CA ILE A 19 16.54 3.82 -11.33
C ILE A 19 16.40 2.74 -10.26
N GLU A 20 17.13 1.62 -10.37
CA GLU A 20 17.17 0.59 -9.32
C GLU A 20 17.69 1.16 -7.98
N GLU A 21 18.66 2.06 -8.00
CA GLU A 21 19.18 2.74 -6.81
C GLU A 21 18.20 3.77 -6.21
N VAL A 22 17.45 4.51 -7.05
CA VAL A 22 16.41 5.44 -6.57
C VAL A 22 15.17 4.70 -6.06
N LEU A 23 14.77 3.60 -6.72
CA LEU A 23 13.79 2.63 -6.20
C LEU A 23 14.30 1.85 -4.98
N LYS A 24 15.57 2.04 -4.59
CA LYS A 24 16.13 1.54 -3.33
C LYS A 24 15.94 2.53 -2.17
N GLN A 25 15.77 3.83 -2.46
CA GLN A 25 15.45 4.86 -1.47
C GLN A 25 13.95 4.96 -1.15
N VAL A 26 13.09 4.61 -2.11
CA VAL A 26 11.65 4.35 -1.89
C VAL A 26 11.48 2.86 -1.72
N ASN A 27 10.96 2.33 -0.60
CA ASN A 27 10.69 0.89 -0.51
C ASN A 27 9.63 0.51 -1.55
N TYR A 28 10.06 -0.14 -2.65
CA TYR A 28 9.21 -0.57 -3.76
C TYR A 28 7.88 -1.20 -3.31
N ALA A 29 7.92 -2.01 -2.25
CA ALA A 29 6.73 -2.67 -1.73
C ALA A 29 5.78 -1.72 -1.01
N GLU A 30 6.29 -0.71 -0.31
CA GLU A 30 5.47 0.31 0.35
C GLU A 30 4.78 1.19 -0.69
N ALA A 31 5.53 1.61 -1.72
CA ALA A 31 4.96 2.35 -2.84
C ALA A 31 3.90 1.52 -3.58
N LEU A 32 4.13 0.22 -3.81
CA LEU A 32 3.10 -0.66 -4.37
C LEU A 32 1.87 -0.79 -3.47
N ALA A 33 2.05 -0.96 -2.16
CA ALA A 33 0.96 -1.04 -1.21
C ALA A 33 0.13 0.25 -1.21
N TYR A 34 0.81 1.41 -1.23
CA TYR A 34 0.18 2.72 -1.35
C TYR A 34 -0.67 2.80 -2.62
N TRP A 35 -0.08 2.49 -3.79
CA TRP A 35 -0.78 2.59 -5.06
C TRP A 35 -1.93 1.59 -5.21
N TYR A 36 -1.76 0.37 -4.73
CA TYR A 36 -2.82 -0.62 -4.68
C TYR A 36 -4.03 -0.08 -3.90
N LEU A 37 -3.81 0.43 -2.69
CA LEU A 37 -4.89 0.97 -1.86
C LEU A 37 -5.47 2.27 -2.45
N ARG A 38 -4.63 3.19 -2.93
CA ARG A 38 -5.07 4.47 -3.53
C ARG A 38 -5.94 4.25 -4.77
N LEU A 39 -5.57 3.29 -5.62
CA LEU A 39 -6.33 2.89 -6.81
C LEU A 39 -7.56 2.03 -6.47
N ASN A 40 -7.66 1.55 -5.22
CA ASN A 40 -8.87 1.01 -4.62
C ASN A 40 -9.68 2.07 -3.85
N GLY A 41 -9.41 3.36 -4.05
CA GLY A 41 -10.20 4.48 -3.51
C GLY A 41 -10.02 4.74 -2.02
N PHE A 42 -8.87 4.35 -1.44
CA PHE A 42 -8.52 4.70 -0.06
C PHE A 42 -7.89 6.10 0.02
N PHE A 43 -8.21 6.79 1.11
CA PHE A 43 -7.47 7.94 1.61
C PHE A 43 -6.41 7.42 2.57
N LEU A 44 -5.14 7.72 2.30
CA LEU A 44 -4.00 7.15 3.00
C LEU A 44 -3.24 8.20 3.81
N ILE A 45 -2.71 7.77 4.95
CA ILE A 45 -1.69 8.46 5.72
C ILE A 45 -0.45 7.57 5.74
N GLU A 46 0.65 8.09 5.22
CA GLU A 46 1.97 7.45 5.22
C GLU A 46 2.72 7.78 6.52
N ASN A 47 3.70 6.94 6.86
CA ASN A 47 4.69 7.20 7.92
C ASN A 47 4.04 7.58 9.25
N PHE A 48 3.16 6.72 9.77
CA PHE A 48 2.54 6.96 11.07
C PHE A 48 3.56 6.76 12.19
N VAL A 49 4.28 7.85 12.51
CA VAL A 49 5.24 7.89 13.60
C VAL A 49 4.49 7.79 14.93
N LEU A 50 4.63 6.64 15.58
CA LEU A 50 4.33 6.53 16.99
C LEU A 50 5.44 7.23 17.75
N HIS A 51 5.17 8.42 18.29
CA HIS A 51 6.08 9.05 19.23
C HIS A 51 6.47 8.01 20.30
N ARG A 52 7.73 7.59 20.29
CA ARG A 52 8.31 6.81 21.37
C ARG A 52 8.36 7.74 22.57
N PHE A 53 7.45 7.53 23.51
CA PHE A 53 7.47 8.26 24.78
C PHE A 53 8.60 7.81 25.72
N ASP A 54 9.40 6.81 25.34
CA ASP A 54 10.58 6.41 26.12
C ASP A 54 11.68 5.90 25.19
N GLN A 55 12.91 6.28 25.53
CA GLN A 55 14.23 5.86 25.01
C GLN A 55 14.93 6.84 24.07
N GLU A 56 15.70 7.72 24.72
CA GLU A 56 16.99 8.20 24.24
C GLU A 56 17.77 7.07 23.51
N ASN A 57 18.33 7.38 22.34
CA ASN A 57 19.37 6.59 21.66
C ASN A 57 19.01 5.24 21.02
N LYS A 58 17.95 5.15 20.20
CA LYS A 58 17.90 4.14 19.11
C LYS A 58 17.32 4.72 17.82
N SER A 59 18.20 4.94 16.84
CA SER A 59 17.90 5.23 15.44
C SER A 59 17.23 4.04 14.75
N GLY A 60 15.94 3.94 14.93
CA GLY A 60 15.08 3.07 14.14
C GLY A 60 13.65 3.46 14.45
N SER A 61 13.02 4.29 13.61
CA SER A 61 11.59 4.51 13.70
C SER A 61 10.88 3.17 13.48
N ALA A 62 9.85 2.92 14.28
CA ALA A 62 8.98 1.79 14.04
C ALA A 62 7.66 2.39 13.57
N ASP A 63 7.60 2.66 12.27
CA ASP A 63 6.45 3.23 11.59
C ASP A 63 5.43 2.13 11.34
N ALA A 64 4.13 2.45 11.42
CA ALA A 64 3.13 1.67 10.70
C ALA A 64 3.11 2.26 9.29
N ASP A 65 3.36 1.41 8.29
CA ASP A 65 3.74 1.89 6.97
C ASP A 65 2.62 2.70 6.33
N LEU A 66 1.37 2.21 6.43
CA LEU A 66 0.18 2.93 5.92
C LEU A 66 -1.02 2.77 6.86
N LEU A 67 -1.78 3.85 7.00
CA LEU A 67 -3.12 3.84 7.57
C LEU A 67 -4.10 4.35 6.51
N GLY A 68 -5.17 3.61 6.25
CA GLY A 68 -6.13 3.96 5.21
C GLY A 68 -7.57 4.01 5.69
N ILE A 69 -8.35 4.91 5.10
CA ILE A 69 -9.81 4.95 5.23
C ILE A 69 -10.44 4.89 3.85
N ARG A 70 -11.50 4.10 3.71
CA ARG A 70 -12.33 4.04 2.51
C ARG A 70 -13.81 4.11 2.88
N LEU A 71 -14.57 4.87 2.11
CA LEU A 71 -16.02 5.00 2.26
C LEU A 71 -16.76 4.23 1.15
N PRO A 72 -17.98 3.72 1.39
CA PRO A 72 -18.67 2.81 0.48
C PRO A 72 -19.15 3.43 -0.86
N HIS A 73 -19.00 4.74 -1.02
CA HIS A 73 -19.54 5.49 -2.18
C HIS A 73 -18.49 6.35 -2.88
N VAL A 74 -17.20 6.05 -2.70
CA VAL A 74 -16.15 6.80 -3.41
C VAL A 74 -16.25 6.56 -4.93
N TYR A 75 -15.98 7.61 -5.68
CA TYR A 75 -16.09 7.66 -7.12
C TYR A 75 -15.06 8.65 -7.69
N GLU A 76 -14.41 8.29 -8.79
CA GLU A 76 -13.62 9.21 -9.62
C GLU A 76 -14.09 9.10 -11.08
N THR A 77 -14.15 10.24 -11.78
CA THR A 77 -14.57 10.30 -13.18
C THR A 77 -13.72 9.40 -14.08
N VAL A 78 -12.43 9.28 -13.78
CA VAL A 78 -11.49 8.43 -14.50
C VAL A 78 -10.81 7.51 -13.50
N GLY A 79 -10.96 6.20 -13.67
CA GLY A 79 -10.21 5.22 -12.91
C GLY A 79 -10.62 5.02 -11.45
N GLY A 80 -11.82 5.46 -11.06
CA GLY A 80 -12.41 5.18 -9.75
C GLY A 80 -13.89 4.82 -9.83
N GLN A 81 -14.22 3.87 -10.71
CA GLN A 81 -15.57 3.38 -10.94
C GLN A 81 -15.71 1.91 -10.52
N LYS A 82 -16.92 1.36 -10.57
CA LYS A 82 -17.20 0.00 -10.07
C LYS A 82 -16.32 -1.09 -10.73
N GLN A 83 -15.96 -0.95 -11.99
CA GLN A 83 -15.08 -1.89 -12.67
C GLN A 83 -13.60 -1.79 -12.26
N ASP A 84 -13.23 -0.74 -11.53
CA ASP A 84 -11.85 -0.42 -11.21
C ASP A 84 -11.38 -0.99 -9.87
N TRP A 85 -12.32 -1.28 -8.96
CA TRP A 85 -12.05 -1.78 -7.63
C TRP A 85 -11.79 -3.29 -7.63
N ASP A 86 -10.88 -3.75 -6.77
CA ASP A 86 -10.54 -5.16 -6.57
C ASP A 86 -11.58 -5.87 -5.70
N TYR A 87 -12.83 -5.92 -6.16
CA TYR A 87 -13.95 -6.48 -5.40
C TYR A 87 -13.71 -7.93 -4.97
N GLU A 88 -13.11 -8.75 -5.82
CA GLU A 88 -12.86 -10.16 -5.51
C GLU A 88 -11.86 -10.33 -4.36
N ARG A 89 -10.78 -9.53 -4.35
CA ARG A 89 -9.82 -9.57 -3.24
C ARG A 89 -10.45 -9.14 -1.93
N PHE A 90 -11.16 -8.01 -1.91
CA PHE A 90 -11.79 -7.54 -0.68
C PHE A 90 -12.89 -8.49 -0.19
N LYS A 91 -13.66 -9.09 -1.11
CA LYS A 91 -14.65 -10.12 -0.77
C LYS A 91 -13.99 -11.35 -0.15
N SER A 92 -12.80 -11.75 -0.60
CA SER A 92 -12.05 -12.85 0.02
C SER A 92 -11.61 -12.57 1.47
N TRP A 93 -11.58 -11.29 1.86
CA TRP A 93 -11.31 -10.84 3.23
C TRP A 93 -12.58 -10.53 4.04
N ASP A 94 -13.76 -10.96 3.55
CA ASP A 94 -15.08 -10.68 4.13
C ASP A 94 -15.41 -9.17 4.22
N ILE A 95 -14.97 -8.41 3.21
CA ILE A 95 -15.19 -6.97 3.08
C ILE A 95 -16.08 -6.68 1.86
N ASP A 96 -17.17 -5.94 2.07
CA ASP A 96 -18.03 -5.43 1.01
C ASP A 96 -17.73 -3.95 0.76
N LEU A 97 -16.91 -3.67 -0.26
CA LEU A 97 -16.52 -2.28 -0.62
C LEU A 97 -17.69 -1.36 -1.00
N SER A 98 -18.89 -1.89 -1.22
CA SER A 98 -20.09 -1.11 -1.53
C SER A 98 -20.90 -0.69 -0.31
N LYS A 99 -20.60 -1.24 0.87
CA LYS A 99 -21.35 -1.00 2.11
C LYS A 99 -20.45 -0.63 3.29
N ASP A 100 -19.23 -1.14 3.32
CA ASP A 100 -18.37 -1.04 4.48
C ASP A 100 -17.68 0.32 4.55
N TYR A 101 -17.75 0.93 5.73
CA TYR A 101 -16.90 2.05 6.09
C TYR A 101 -15.61 1.48 6.66
N LEU A 102 -14.56 1.49 5.84
CA LEU A 102 -13.40 0.65 6.05
C LEU A 102 -12.21 1.45 6.58
N GLY A 103 -11.59 0.95 7.64
CA GLY A 103 -10.26 1.33 8.10
C GLY A 103 -9.28 0.19 7.85
N VAL A 104 -8.10 0.49 7.34
CA VAL A 104 -7.03 -0.49 7.15
C VAL A 104 -5.77 -0.06 7.85
N ILE A 105 -5.22 -0.96 8.68
CA ILE A 105 -3.92 -0.82 9.32
C ILE A 105 -2.96 -1.73 8.54
N VAL A 106 -1.99 -1.13 7.86
CA VAL A 106 -1.13 -1.84 6.92
C VAL A 106 0.27 -2.00 7.49
N GLU A 107 0.82 -3.20 7.32
CA GLU A 107 2.24 -3.47 7.50
C GLU A 107 2.79 -4.07 6.20
N VAL A 108 3.94 -3.59 5.75
CA VAL A 108 4.60 -4.01 4.52
C VAL A 108 5.93 -4.69 4.89
N LYS A 109 6.13 -5.91 4.36
CA LYS A 109 7.39 -6.64 4.53
C LYS A 109 7.83 -7.26 3.20
N SER A 110 8.91 -6.72 2.65
CA SER A 110 9.49 -7.12 1.35
C SER A 110 10.85 -7.80 1.46
N GLY A 111 11.54 -7.69 2.59
CA GLY A 111 12.81 -8.35 2.83
C GLY A 111 12.69 -9.88 2.90
N GLN A 112 13.79 -10.61 2.73
CA GLN A 112 13.75 -12.07 2.89
C GLN A 112 13.74 -12.50 4.38
N ASN A 113 14.34 -11.66 5.23
CA ASN A 113 14.60 -11.93 6.64
C ASN A 113 13.55 -11.27 7.55
N PHE A 114 12.29 -11.69 7.43
CA PHE A 114 11.26 -11.42 8.43
C PHE A 114 10.45 -12.69 8.70
N ASP A 115 9.82 -12.76 9.86
CA ASP A 115 9.01 -13.91 10.26
C ASP A 115 7.64 -13.49 10.82
N LYS A 116 6.90 -14.48 11.32
CA LYS A 116 5.61 -14.28 11.94
C LYS A 116 5.69 -13.46 13.23
N GLU A 117 6.77 -13.58 14.01
CA GLU A 117 6.93 -12.83 15.25
C GLU A 117 7.13 -11.34 14.99
N GLU A 118 7.88 -10.99 13.94
CA GLU A 118 8.01 -9.61 13.49
C GLU A 118 6.66 -8.99 13.10
N LEU A 119 5.83 -9.74 12.36
CA LEU A 119 4.47 -9.30 12.01
C LEU A 119 3.56 -9.17 13.25
N LEU A 120 3.66 -10.08 14.22
CA LEU A 120 2.93 -9.95 15.48
C LEU A 120 3.37 -8.71 16.28
N LYS A 121 4.68 -8.37 16.26
CA LYS A 121 5.21 -7.15 16.86
C LYS A 121 4.72 -5.90 16.12
N ALA A 122 4.62 -5.95 14.79
CA ALA A 122 4.05 -4.87 13.99
C ALA A 122 2.56 -4.62 14.28
N PHE A 123 1.80 -5.67 14.56
CA PHE A 123 0.40 -5.56 14.99
C PHE A 123 0.21 -5.63 16.51
N ASN A 124 1.18 -5.12 17.29
CA ASN A 124 1.06 -5.12 18.73
C ASN A 124 -0.06 -4.19 19.23
N HIS A 125 -0.50 -4.42 20.47
CA HIS A 125 -1.61 -3.68 21.08
C HIS A 125 -1.45 -2.15 21.01
N LYS A 126 -0.26 -1.62 21.35
CA LYS A 126 -0.03 -0.17 21.39
C LYS A 126 -0.15 0.44 19.99
N ARG A 127 0.40 -0.23 18.97
CA ARG A 127 0.30 0.17 17.55
C ARG A 127 -1.16 0.18 17.10
N LEU A 128 -1.89 -0.90 17.39
CA LEU A 128 -3.32 -1.01 17.05
C LEU A 128 -4.16 0.08 17.71
N VAL A 129 -4.01 0.30 19.03
CA VAL A 129 -4.75 1.36 19.75
C VAL A 129 -4.52 2.73 19.12
N SER A 130 -3.28 3.03 18.78
CA SER A 130 -2.93 4.33 18.20
C SER A 130 -3.52 4.49 16.79
N ALA A 131 -3.40 3.45 15.94
CA ALA A 131 -3.99 3.45 14.61
C ALA A 131 -5.52 3.60 14.66
N ILE A 132 -6.21 2.85 15.54
CA ILE A 132 -7.67 2.94 15.74
C ILE A 132 -8.08 4.35 16.17
N LYS A 133 -7.34 4.97 17.12
CA LYS A 133 -7.59 6.36 17.53
C LYS A 133 -7.39 7.34 16.39
N ARG A 134 -6.37 7.11 15.56
CA ARG A 134 -6.03 7.98 14.43
C ARG A 134 -7.04 7.88 13.30
N CYS A 135 -7.60 6.70 13.03
CA CYS A 135 -8.66 6.53 12.04
C CYS A 135 -9.90 7.38 12.35
N GLY A 136 -10.15 7.71 13.62
CA GLY A 136 -11.31 8.51 14.03
C GLY A 136 -12.67 7.82 13.83
N MET A 137 -12.68 6.53 13.47
CA MET A 137 -13.90 5.75 13.20
C MET A 137 -14.67 5.39 14.46
N PHE A 138 -13.98 5.32 15.61
CA PHE A 138 -14.54 4.87 16.88
C PHE A 138 -14.25 5.88 18.00
N PRO A 139 -15.10 5.95 19.05
CA PRO A 139 -14.77 6.72 20.25
C PRO A 139 -13.42 6.31 20.82
N ARG A 140 -12.61 7.29 21.25
CA ARG A 140 -11.25 7.03 21.79
C ARG A 140 -11.25 6.05 22.97
N SER A 141 -12.31 6.03 23.77
CA SER A 141 -12.49 5.10 24.90
C SER A 141 -12.61 3.64 24.47
N LYS A 142 -13.14 3.37 23.27
CA LYS A 142 -13.30 2.01 22.72
C LYS A 142 -12.04 1.48 22.03
N ALA A 143 -11.04 2.32 21.77
CA ALA A 143 -9.88 1.93 20.97
C ALA A 143 -9.08 0.76 21.58
N ALA A 144 -8.95 0.70 22.91
CA ALA A 144 -8.28 -0.40 23.61
C ALA A 144 -9.04 -1.73 23.49
N GLU A 145 -10.36 -1.67 23.64
CA GLU A 145 -11.24 -2.83 23.47
C GLU A 145 -11.15 -3.40 22.05
N ILE A 146 -11.29 -2.53 21.04
CA ILE A 146 -11.21 -2.91 19.62
C ILE A 146 -9.81 -3.46 19.30
N ALA A 147 -8.75 -2.85 19.82
CA ALA A 147 -7.38 -3.35 19.64
C ALA A 147 -7.17 -4.75 20.24
N ASN A 148 -7.81 -5.06 21.37
CA ASN A 148 -7.75 -6.40 21.96
C ASN A 148 -8.47 -7.43 21.09
N GLN A 149 -9.64 -7.10 20.56
CA GLN A 149 -10.35 -7.98 19.63
C GLN A 149 -9.53 -8.19 18.34
N LEU A 150 -8.99 -7.11 17.78
CA LEU A 150 -8.14 -7.17 16.60
C LEU A 150 -6.86 -7.97 16.83
N LYS A 151 -6.35 -8.19 18.04
CA LYS A 151 -5.13 -9.03 18.20
C LYS A 151 -5.30 -10.41 17.58
N GLU A 152 -6.44 -11.03 17.83
CA GLU A 152 -6.74 -12.42 17.46
C GLU A 152 -7.53 -12.53 16.13
N SER A 153 -7.90 -11.41 15.53
CA SER A 153 -8.75 -11.37 14.32
C SER A 153 -8.09 -10.54 13.22
N SER A 154 -8.31 -10.89 11.94
CA SER A 154 -7.83 -10.09 10.81
C SER A 154 -8.65 -8.81 10.62
N SER A 155 -9.93 -8.83 11.00
CA SER A 155 -10.85 -7.69 10.93
C SER A 155 -11.85 -7.72 12.08
N ILE A 156 -12.42 -6.56 12.39
CA ILE A 156 -13.52 -6.40 13.33
C ILE A 156 -14.56 -5.48 12.69
N ARG A 157 -15.83 -5.87 12.83
CA ARG A 157 -16.99 -5.13 12.35
C ARG A 157 -17.81 -4.63 13.54
N GLN A 158 -18.06 -3.33 13.59
CA GLN A 158 -19.00 -2.71 14.53
C GLN A 158 -19.94 -1.78 13.78
N ASN A 159 -21.22 -2.13 13.75
CA ASN A 159 -22.23 -1.49 12.92
C ASN A 159 -21.79 -1.48 11.44
N GLN A 160 -21.75 -0.31 10.80
CA GLN A 160 -21.30 -0.12 9.42
C GLN A 160 -19.77 0.05 9.28
N TRP A 161 -19.04 0.14 10.39
CA TRP A 161 -17.59 0.34 10.40
C TRP A 161 -16.87 -0.99 10.47
N THR A 162 -15.93 -1.20 9.56
CA THR A 162 -15.04 -2.36 9.57
C THR A 162 -13.61 -1.86 9.67
N ILE A 163 -12.83 -2.40 10.60
CA ILE A 163 -11.39 -2.13 10.69
C ILE A 163 -10.62 -3.43 10.51
N MET A 164 -9.59 -3.42 9.66
CA MET A 164 -8.82 -4.62 9.34
C MET A 164 -7.32 -4.39 9.41
N LYS A 165 -6.60 -5.48 9.69
CA LYS A 165 -5.14 -5.58 9.54
C LYS A 165 -4.83 -6.16 8.17
N LEU A 166 -3.94 -5.49 7.45
CA LEU A 166 -3.45 -5.94 6.14
C LEU A 166 -1.93 -6.06 6.18
N ALA A 167 -1.43 -7.26 5.91
CA ALA A 167 -0.02 -7.51 5.70
C ALA A 167 0.26 -7.60 4.19
N VAL A 168 1.12 -6.72 3.67
CA VAL A 168 1.56 -6.76 2.27
C VAL A 168 2.93 -7.43 2.21
N LEU A 169 2.99 -8.64 1.65
CA LEU A 169 4.11 -9.55 1.84
C LEU A 169 4.69 -10.07 0.52
N GLY A 170 6.01 -10.24 0.48
CA GLY A 170 6.70 -10.93 -0.62
C GLY A 170 6.68 -12.47 -0.50
N LYS A 171 6.20 -12.99 0.63
CA LYS A 171 6.04 -14.42 0.91
C LYS A 171 4.80 -14.64 1.76
N ASN A 172 4.18 -15.82 1.64
CA ASN A 172 2.98 -16.11 2.40
C ASN A 172 3.31 -16.40 3.88
N ILE A 173 2.78 -15.59 4.79
CA ILE A 173 2.81 -15.84 6.24
C ILE A 173 1.40 -15.66 6.79
N GLU A 174 0.84 -16.75 7.27
CA GLU A 174 -0.48 -16.75 7.90
C GLU A 174 -0.45 -16.24 9.34
N GLY A 175 -1.48 -15.49 9.70
CA GLY A 175 -1.68 -14.97 11.03
C GLY A 175 -3.04 -14.29 11.14
N PRO A 176 -3.30 -13.60 12.27
CA PRO A 176 -4.53 -12.84 12.45
C PRO A 176 -4.51 -11.55 11.60
N TRP A 177 -4.27 -11.64 10.30
CA TRP A 177 -4.25 -10.50 9.38
C TRP A 177 -4.64 -10.98 7.99
N ASN A 178 -5.17 -10.08 7.19
CA ASN A 178 -5.37 -10.35 5.77
C ASN A 178 -4.03 -10.20 5.05
N VAL A 179 -3.78 -11.04 4.04
CA VAL A 179 -2.52 -11.02 3.27
C VAL A 179 -2.81 -10.53 1.85
N LEU A 180 -2.00 -9.57 1.40
CA LEU A 180 -1.87 -9.17 0.00
C LEU A 180 -0.46 -9.51 -0.47
N ASP A 181 -0.34 -10.35 -1.49
CA ASP A 181 0.96 -10.64 -2.10
C ASP A 181 1.43 -9.42 -2.91
N ILE A 182 2.70 -9.06 -2.79
CA ILE A 182 3.30 -7.92 -3.53
C ILE A 182 3.11 -8.09 -5.05
N ARG A 183 3.16 -9.32 -5.57
CA ARG A 183 2.97 -9.62 -7.00
C ARG A 183 1.52 -9.42 -7.43
N GLU A 184 0.56 -9.72 -6.55
CA GLU A 184 -0.87 -9.46 -6.79
C GLU A 184 -1.11 -7.95 -6.84
N ALA A 185 -0.51 -7.19 -5.92
CA ALA A 185 -0.58 -5.74 -5.91
C ALA A 185 0.04 -5.12 -7.18
N GLU A 186 1.22 -5.57 -7.59
CA GLU A 186 1.87 -5.14 -8.83
C GLU A 186 1.00 -5.43 -10.05
N GLN A 187 0.46 -6.66 -10.15
CA GLN A 187 -0.37 -7.06 -11.27
C GLN A 187 -1.66 -6.24 -11.36
N PHE A 188 -2.28 -5.93 -10.21
CA PHE A 188 -3.41 -5.02 -10.14
C PHE A 188 -3.04 -3.65 -10.71
N VAL A 189 -1.96 -3.02 -10.21
CA VAL A 189 -1.50 -1.70 -10.67
C VAL A 189 -1.19 -1.69 -12.18
N ILE A 190 -0.53 -2.73 -12.69
CA ILE A 190 -0.27 -2.90 -14.14
C ILE A 190 -1.58 -2.93 -14.92
N ASN A 191 -2.56 -3.72 -14.46
CA ASN A 191 -3.86 -3.83 -15.13
C ASN A 191 -4.60 -2.49 -15.13
N ARG A 192 -4.55 -1.74 -14.01
CA ARG A 192 -5.11 -0.39 -13.90
C ARG A 192 -4.48 0.56 -14.93
N ILE A 193 -3.15 0.57 -15.04
CA ILE A 193 -2.42 1.43 -15.98
C ILE A 193 -2.78 1.09 -17.43
N LYS A 194 -2.83 -0.21 -17.77
CA LYS A 194 -3.18 -0.68 -19.12
C LYS A 194 -4.62 -0.31 -19.51
N ALA A 195 -5.58 -0.48 -18.61
CA ALA A 195 -7.00 -0.19 -18.87
C ALA A 195 -7.24 1.28 -19.26
N TYR A 196 -6.41 2.20 -18.76
CA TYR A 196 -6.52 3.63 -19.04
C TYR A 196 -5.42 4.16 -19.98
N SER A 197 -4.73 3.25 -20.68
CA SER A 197 -3.62 3.59 -21.56
C SER A 197 -4.01 4.45 -22.78
N TYR A 198 -5.27 4.39 -23.23
CA TYR A 198 -5.77 5.13 -24.39
C TYR A 198 -6.17 6.58 -24.07
N ILE A 199 -6.55 6.87 -22.81
CA ILE A 199 -7.26 8.11 -22.45
C ILE A 199 -6.35 9.33 -22.19
N LYS A 200 -5.02 9.15 -22.04
CA LYS A 200 -4.16 10.25 -21.55
C LYS A 200 -2.86 10.47 -22.34
N CYS A 201 -2.90 10.77 -23.63
CA CYS A 201 -1.68 11.15 -24.37
C CYS A 201 -1.06 12.50 -23.97
N ARG A 202 -1.64 13.27 -23.02
CA ARG A 202 -1.07 14.58 -22.59
C ARG A 202 -0.96 14.80 -21.07
N ASP A 203 -1.84 14.24 -20.24
CA ASP A 203 -1.84 14.50 -18.79
C ASP A 203 -0.98 13.51 -17.97
N ARG A 204 -0.38 12.49 -18.61
CA ARG A 204 0.44 11.48 -17.93
C ARG A 204 1.79 12.02 -17.41
N LEU A 205 2.25 13.14 -17.97
CA LEU A 205 3.46 13.86 -17.55
C LEU A 205 3.34 14.49 -16.15
N TYR A 206 2.16 14.44 -15.51
CA TYR A 206 1.90 15.07 -14.21
C TYR A 206 1.75 14.09 -13.04
N PHE A 207 2.02 12.79 -13.21
CA PHE A 207 2.16 11.89 -12.05
C PHE A 207 3.63 11.91 -11.61
N PRO A 208 3.99 12.60 -10.51
CA PRO A 208 5.39 12.73 -10.09
C PRO A 208 5.97 11.45 -9.48
N ASP A 209 5.16 10.39 -9.34
CA ASP A 209 5.57 9.15 -8.69
C ASP A 209 6.43 8.27 -9.62
N LEU A 210 7.66 8.00 -9.18
CA LEU A 210 8.66 7.27 -9.95
C LEU A 210 8.27 5.81 -10.22
N LEU A 211 7.58 5.15 -9.29
CA LEU A 211 7.15 3.77 -9.45
C LEU A 211 6.09 3.67 -10.55
N ILE A 212 5.09 4.56 -10.54
CA ILE A 212 4.05 4.58 -11.56
C ILE A 212 4.62 4.92 -12.93
N GLN A 213 5.54 5.88 -13.00
CA GLN A 213 6.25 6.20 -14.25
C GLN A 213 7.02 4.98 -14.77
N TYR A 214 7.76 4.28 -13.90
CA TYR A 214 8.51 3.09 -14.27
C TYR A 214 7.60 1.96 -14.78
N ILE A 215 6.50 1.66 -14.07
CA ILE A 215 5.55 0.62 -14.50
C ILE A 215 4.89 1.00 -15.83
N ALA A 216 4.53 2.26 -16.03
CA ALA A 216 3.95 2.74 -17.28
C ALA A 216 4.92 2.56 -18.46
N TRP A 217 6.18 2.94 -18.28
CA TRP A 217 7.24 2.72 -19.26
C TRP A 217 7.43 1.23 -19.58
N LYS A 218 7.51 0.37 -18.56
CA LYS A 218 7.62 -1.09 -18.72
C LYS A 218 6.44 -1.70 -19.48
N CYS A 219 5.26 -1.08 -19.39
CA CYS A 219 4.07 -1.47 -20.15
C CYS A 219 4.05 -0.94 -21.60
N GLY A 220 5.12 -0.30 -22.08
CA GLY A 220 5.20 0.26 -23.43
C GLY A 220 4.40 1.55 -23.61
N LEU A 221 4.05 2.23 -22.52
CA LEU A 221 3.46 3.56 -22.58
C LEU A 221 4.60 4.58 -22.68
N ASN A 222 4.51 5.52 -23.62
CA ASN A 222 5.44 6.64 -23.67
C ASN A 222 5.18 7.52 -22.44
N VAL A 223 6.15 7.56 -21.52
CA VAL A 223 6.19 8.42 -20.33
C VAL A 223 7.10 9.60 -20.61
#